data_AF-A0A6P0X547-F1
#
_entry.id   AF-A0A6P0X547-F1
#
_cell.length_a   1.000
_cell.length_b   1.000
_cell.length_c   1.000
_cell.angle_alpha   90.00
_cell.angle_beta   90.00
_cell.angle_gamma   90.00
#
_symmetry.space_group_name_H-M   'P 1'
#
loop_
_entity.id
_entity.type
_entity.pdbx_description
1 polymer ?
#
loop_
_entity_poly.entity_id
_entity_poly.type
_entity_poly.pdbx_seq_one_letter_code
_entity_poly.pdbx_strand_id
1 'polypeptide(L)'
;MSAIFSQISPGDVIAFSGNGLDAKIIQWFTRSPYSHVAIVLDTEYPNQKCEDILIAESTIYTNIPDFQEQKCVKGVQVHWLSNWLAAYQTCGRAWWFPLQQKPSFDRMTQMQSWLWHLHSSHTPFACRKSVGAWLAQNKYFKAESKKQSPKTATGLFCAELVAEALQVAGIIDAKLNPATQTPKDLMNIACFEQPKLILS
;
A
#
# COMPACT_ATOMS: atom_id res chain seq x y z
N MET A 1 -21.03 -0.73 -10.17
CA MET A 1 -20.00 -0.40 -9.16
C MET A 1 -20.19 -1.22 -7.88
N SER A 2 -21.39 -1.31 -7.29
CA SER A 2 -21.60 -2.01 -5.99
C SER A 2 -21.17 -3.49 -5.95
N ALA A 3 -21.38 -4.27 -7.02
CA ALA A 3 -21.08 -5.72 -7.02
C ALA A 3 -19.58 -6.07 -7.00
N ILE A 4 -18.70 -5.14 -7.37
CA ILE A 4 -17.24 -5.36 -7.27
C ILE A 4 -16.78 -5.08 -5.84
N PHE A 5 -17.26 -4.00 -5.23
CA PHE A 5 -16.89 -3.62 -3.86
C PHE A 5 -17.29 -4.69 -2.84
N SER A 6 -18.42 -5.38 -3.04
CA SER A 6 -18.84 -6.50 -2.18
C SER A 6 -17.92 -7.73 -2.24
N GLN A 7 -16.98 -7.79 -3.19
CA GLN A 7 -16.01 -8.90 -3.31
C GLN A 7 -14.64 -8.52 -2.77
N ILE A 8 -14.38 -7.21 -2.57
CA ILE A 8 -13.13 -6.74 -1.99
C ILE A 8 -13.10 -7.19 -0.54
N SER A 9 -12.01 -7.82 -0.13
CA SER A 9 -11.92 -8.43 1.19
C SER A 9 -10.56 -8.22 1.82
N PRO A 10 -10.45 -8.33 3.15
CA PRO A 10 -9.20 -8.14 3.87
C PRO A 10 -8.00 -8.86 3.24
N GLY A 11 -6.87 -8.17 3.23
CA GLY A 11 -5.62 -8.62 2.62
C GLY A 11 -5.52 -8.41 1.11
N ASP A 12 -6.61 -8.09 0.40
CA ASP A 12 -6.52 -7.63 -0.98
C ASP A 12 -5.76 -6.31 -1.08
N VAL A 13 -5.23 -6.00 -2.26
CA VAL A 13 -4.46 -4.78 -2.48
C VAL A 13 -5.14 -3.88 -3.48
N ILE A 14 -5.13 -2.58 -3.21
CA ILE A 14 -5.55 -1.54 -4.15
C ILE A 14 -4.31 -0.84 -4.67
N ALA A 15 -4.15 -0.80 -5.99
CA ALA A 15 -3.10 -0.03 -6.63
C ALA A 15 -3.68 1.22 -7.27
N PHE A 16 -2.97 2.33 -7.15
CA PHE A 16 -3.37 3.62 -7.70
C PHE A 16 -2.35 4.11 -8.73
N SER A 17 -2.83 4.84 -9.72
CA SER A 17 -2.05 5.57 -10.73
C SER A 17 -2.43 7.04 -10.64
N GLY A 18 -1.62 7.85 -9.95
CA GLY A 18 -1.83 9.29 -9.87
C GLY A 18 -1.22 10.03 -11.07
N ASN A 19 -1.67 11.27 -11.29
CA ASN A 19 -1.12 12.17 -12.32
C ASN A 19 -0.19 13.27 -11.77
N GLY A 20 0.09 13.28 -10.46
CA GLY A 20 1.04 14.19 -9.82
C GLY A 20 2.49 13.98 -10.27
N LEU A 21 3.37 14.96 -10.05
CA LEU A 21 4.78 14.89 -10.47
C LEU A 21 5.51 13.68 -9.88
N ASP A 22 5.32 13.41 -8.59
CA ASP A 22 5.94 12.25 -7.92
C ASP A 22 5.39 10.92 -8.46
N ALA A 23 4.08 10.87 -8.78
CA ALA A 23 3.47 9.69 -9.39
C ALA A 23 4.04 9.41 -10.78
N LYS A 24 4.22 10.46 -11.60
CA LYS A 24 4.84 10.34 -12.94
C LYS A 24 6.29 9.88 -12.86
N ILE A 25 7.04 10.32 -11.86
CA ILE A 25 8.40 9.85 -11.60
C ILE A 25 8.38 8.35 -11.29
N ILE A 26 7.54 7.90 -10.34
CA ILE A 26 7.44 6.48 -9.99
C ILE A 26 7.04 5.64 -11.19
N GLN A 27 6.04 6.08 -11.96
CA GLN A 27 5.57 5.36 -13.15
C GLN A 27 6.65 5.23 -14.22
N TRP A 28 7.35 6.33 -14.51
CA TRP A 28 8.41 6.36 -15.51
C TRP A 28 9.58 5.44 -15.11
N PHE A 29 10.02 5.51 -13.85
CA PHE A 29 11.13 4.70 -13.35
C PHE A 29 10.80 3.21 -13.26
N THR A 30 9.61 2.88 -12.75
CA THR A 30 9.19 1.48 -12.64
C THR A 30 8.77 0.91 -13.99
N ARG A 31 8.47 1.75 -14.99
CA ARG A 31 7.81 1.34 -16.24
C ARG A 31 6.52 0.59 -15.94
N SER A 32 5.67 1.18 -15.10
CA SER A 32 4.38 0.65 -14.66
C SER A 32 3.40 1.80 -14.43
N PRO A 33 2.09 1.57 -14.61
CA PRO A 33 1.08 2.58 -14.25
C PRO A 33 0.96 2.81 -12.74
N TYR A 34 1.39 1.87 -11.90
CA TYR A 34 1.19 1.94 -10.45
C TYR A 34 2.19 2.89 -9.77
N SER A 35 1.66 3.93 -9.13
CA SER A 35 2.43 4.91 -8.36
C SER A 35 2.29 4.72 -6.85
N HIS A 36 1.22 4.08 -6.39
CA HIS A 36 0.91 3.94 -4.97
C HIS A 36 0.08 2.68 -4.72
N VAL A 37 0.14 2.13 -3.52
CA VAL A 37 -0.58 0.91 -3.12
C VAL A 37 -1.06 1.02 -1.67
N ALA A 38 -2.18 0.35 -1.39
CA ALA A 38 -2.75 0.21 -0.07
C ALA A 38 -3.32 -1.20 0.12
N ILE A 39 -3.34 -1.71 1.35
CA ILE A 39 -3.89 -3.03 1.68
C ILE A 39 -5.25 -2.89 2.35
N VAL A 40 -6.20 -3.77 2.00
CA VAL A 40 -7.55 -3.76 2.55
C VAL A 40 -7.54 -4.29 3.98
N LEU A 41 -8.09 -3.49 4.89
CA LEU A 41 -8.31 -3.87 6.28
C LEU A 41 -9.68 -4.51 6.45
N ASP A 42 -9.83 -5.20 7.58
CA ASP A 42 -11.15 -5.61 8.03
C ASP A 42 -11.87 -4.42 8.67
N THR A 43 -13.19 -4.50 8.65
CA THR A 43 -14.09 -3.38 8.86
C THR A 43 -15.21 -3.78 9.79
N GLU A 44 -14.89 -4.36 10.94
CA GLU A 44 -15.92 -4.68 11.93
C GLU A 44 -16.38 -3.39 12.65
N TYR A 45 -17.37 -2.69 12.07
CA TYR A 45 -18.05 -1.56 12.70
C TYR A 45 -19.57 -1.76 12.72
N PRO A 46 -20.28 -1.27 13.77
CA PRO A 46 -21.73 -1.32 13.80
C PRO A 46 -22.34 -0.57 12.61
N ASN A 47 -23.34 -1.16 11.94
CA ASN A 47 -24.03 -0.63 10.76
C ASN A 47 -23.20 -0.51 9.48
N GLN A 48 -22.13 -1.30 9.35
CA GLN A 48 -21.31 -1.34 8.15
C GLN A 48 -22.14 -1.65 6.89
N LYS A 49 -21.97 -0.82 5.84
CA LYS A 49 -22.47 -1.12 4.50
C LYS A 49 -21.44 -1.95 3.75
N CYS A 50 -21.91 -2.71 2.76
CA CYS A 50 -21.07 -3.57 1.92
C CYS A 50 -19.96 -2.82 1.14
N GLU A 51 -20.03 -1.48 1.09
CA GLU A 51 -19.08 -0.62 0.37
C GLU A 51 -18.12 0.12 1.33
N ASP A 52 -18.29 -0.05 2.65
CA ASP A 52 -17.47 0.58 3.67
C ASP A 52 -16.18 -0.22 3.83
N ILE A 53 -15.23 0.04 2.93
CA ILE A 53 -13.93 -0.63 2.85
C ILE A 53 -12.86 0.30 3.43
N LEU A 54 -12.11 -0.18 4.43
CA LEU A 54 -10.92 0.49 4.94
C LEU A 54 -9.67 -0.02 4.23
N ILE A 55 -8.75 0.90 4.00
CA ILE A 55 -7.42 0.61 3.47
C ILE A 55 -6.35 1.19 4.39
N ALA A 56 -5.26 0.45 4.57
CA ALA A 56 -4.05 0.91 5.22
C ALA A 56 -2.99 1.23 4.17
N GLU A 57 -2.31 2.36 4.35
CA GLU A 57 -1.26 2.83 3.46
C GLU A 57 -0.15 3.54 4.24
N SER A 58 0.96 3.84 3.56
CA SER A 58 1.99 4.73 4.09
C SER A 58 2.32 5.84 3.08
N THR A 59 2.09 7.10 3.46
CA THR A 59 2.31 8.26 2.58
C THR A 59 2.58 9.55 3.37
N ILE A 60 3.14 10.55 2.69
CA ILE A 60 3.25 11.94 3.17
C ILE A 60 2.52 12.94 2.27
N TYR A 61 1.91 12.46 1.19
CA TYR A 61 1.42 13.27 0.07
C TYR A 61 -0.11 13.24 -0.05
N THR A 62 -0.83 13.10 1.06
CA THR A 62 -2.29 13.12 1.07
C THR A 62 -2.82 14.29 1.88
N ASN A 63 -3.92 14.86 1.39
CA ASN A 63 -4.76 15.82 2.12
C ASN A 63 -6.06 15.16 2.60
N ILE A 64 -6.15 13.82 2.51
CA ILE A 64 -7.30 13.05 2.98
C ILE A 64 -7.13 12.83 4.49
N PRO A 65 -8.10 13.26 5.32
CA PRO A 65 -8.05 13.01 6.76
C PRO A 65 -8.02 11.51 7.08
N ASP A 66 -7.15 11.12 8.00
CA ASP A 66 -7.10 9.76 8.53
C ASP A 66 -8.43 9.36 9.20
N PHE A 67 -8.77 8.09 9.08
CA PHE A 67 -10.02 7.51 9.55
C PHE A 67 -10.26 7.72 11.05
N GLN A 68 -9.25 7.53 11.91
CA GLN A 68 -9.42 7.69 13.35
C GLN A 68 -9.09 9.10 13.81
N GLU A 69 -7.99 9.66 13.30
CA GLU A 69 -7.48 10.94 13.77
C GLU A 69 -8.24 12.16 13.23
N GLN A 70 -9.04 11.96 12.17
CA GLN A 70 -9.84 13.01 11.50
C GLN A 70 -9.00 14.24 11.07
N LYS A 71 -7.71 14.04 10.87
CA LYS A 71 -6.72 15.03 10.40
C LYS A 71 -5.74 14.37 9.45
N CYS A 72 -5.04 15.17 8.66
CA CYS A 72 -3.97 14.67 7.81
C CYS A 72 -2.77 14.28 8.69
N VAL A 73 -2.45 12.99 8.74
CA VAL A 73 -1.22 12.50 9.39
C VAL A 73 -0.12 12.32 8.34
N LYS A 74 1.06 11.82 8.72
CA LYS A 74 2.13 11.44 7.79
C LYS A 74 2.70 10.09 8.23
N GLY A 75 3.02 9.21 7.29
CA GLY A 75 3.42 7.83 7.60
C GLY A 75 2.29 6.85 7.38
N VAL A 76 2.17 5.86 8.26
CA VAL A 76 1.12 4.84 8.19
C VAL A 76 -0.23 5.45 8.57
N GLN A 77 -1.24 5.23 7.72
CA GLN A 77 -2.56 5.86 7.81
C GLN A 77 -3.63 4.85 7.43
N VAL A 78 -4.85 5.12 7.87
CA VAL A 78 -6.04 4.35 7.48
C VAL A 78 -7.08 5.28 6.88
N HIS A 79 -7.70 4.86 5.78
CA HIS A 79 -8.73 5.64 5.10
C HIS A 79 -9.88 4.77 4.63
N TRP A 80 -11.02 5.40 4.43
CA TRP A 80 -12.06 4.85 3.57
C TRP A 80 -11.57 4.81 2.12
N LEU A 81 -11.70 3.65 1.46
CA LEU A 81 -11.38 3.50 0.05
C LEU A 81 -12.18 4.49 -0.80
N SER A 82 -13.44 4.73 -0.46
CA SER A 82 -14.31 5.69 -1.15
C SER A 82 -13.72 7.11 -1.19
N ASN A 83 -13.10 7.57 -0.11
CA ASN A 83 -12.44 8.88 -0.05
C ASN A 83 -11.26 8.96 -1.02
N TRP A 84 -10.46 7.89 -1.10
CA TRP A 84 -9.36 7.78 -2.05
C TRP A 84 -9.84 7.74 -3.51
N LEU A 85 -10.89 6.97 -3.79
CA LEU A 85 -11.48 6.89 -5.13
C LEU A 85 -12.05 8.24 -5.57
N ALA A 86 -12.74 8.96 -4.68
CA ALA A 86 -13.24 10.30 -4.95
C ALA A 86 -12.09 11.29 -5.25
N ALA A 87 -11.00 11.23 -4.48
CA ALA A 87 -9.83 12.09 -4.70
C ALA A 87 -9.13 11.81 -6.05
N TYR A 88 -9.19 10.57 -6.54
CA TYR A 88 -8.57 10.15 -7.80
C TYR A 88 -9.49 10.29 -9.02
N GLN A 89 -10.79 10.56 -8.81
CA GLN A 89 -11.82 10.46 -9.84
C GLN A 89 -11.55 11.30 -11.10
N THR A 90 -10.81 12.40 -10.98
CA THR A 90 -10.49 13.29 -12.09
C THR A 90 -9.02 13.27 -12.51
N CYS A 91 -8.17 12.56 -11.76
CA CYS A 91 -6.72 12.70 -11.88
C CYS A 91 -5.95 11.38 -11.78
N GLY A 92 -6.63 10.23 -11.85
CA GLY A 92 -5.95 8.95 -11.78
C GLY A 92 -6.84 7.75 -12.01
N ARG A 93 -6.24 6.57 -11.81
CA ARG A 93 -6.89 5.26 -11.95
C ARG A 93 -6.64 4.43 -10.71
N ALA A 94 -7.51 3.47 -10.46
CA ALA A 94 -7.35 2.50 -9.39
C ALA A 94 -7.71 1.08 -9.85
N TRP A 95 -6.95 0.12 -9.37
CA TRP A 95 -7.15 -1.31 -9.63
C TRP A 95 -7.23 -2.05 -8.30
N TRP A 96 -8.13 -3.01 -8.24
CA TRP A 96 -8.20 -4.01 -7.19
C TRP A 96 -7.44 -5.27 -7.60
N PHE A 97 -6.58 -5.75 -6.71
CA PHE A 97 -5.82 -6.98 -6.82
C PHE A 97 -6.32 -7.97 -5.74
N PRO A 98 -7.21 -8.90 -6.13
CA PRO A 98 -7.67 -9.95 -5.23
C PRO A 98 -6.54 -10.92 -4.91
N LEU A 99 -6.47 -11.42 -3.68
CA LEU A 99 -5.61 -12.55 -3.35
C LEU A 99 -6.14 -13.85 -3.97
N GLN A 100 -5.27 -14.65 -4.59
CA GLN A 100 -5.62 -15.98 -5.12
C GLN A 100 -6.03 -16.94 -4.00
N GLN A 101 -5.40 -16.81 -2.84
CA GLN A 101 -5.70 -17.61 -1.67
C GLN A 101 -5.75 -16.70 -0.44
N LYS A 102 -6.86 -16.78 0.30
CA LYS A 102 -6.98 -16.09 1.57
C LYS A 102 -6.16 -16.81 2.65
N PRO A 103 -5.40 -16.07 3.49
CA PRO A 103 -4.68 -16.67 4.59
C PRO A 103 -5.67 -17.23 5.62
N SER A 104 -5.18 -18.04 6.56
CA SER A 104 -6.01 -18.49 7.69
C SER A 104 -6.46 -17.31 8.54
N PHE A 105 -7.54 -17.50 9.30
CA PHE A 105 -8.07 -16.49 10.23
C PHE A 105 -6.97 -15.94 11.16
N ASP A 106 -6.17 -16.80 11.78
CA ASP A 106 -5.09 -16.38 12.70
C ASP A 106 -4.04 -15.50 12.01
N ARG A 107 -3.67 -15.84 10.77
CA ARG A 107 -2.71 -15.09 9.98
C ARG A 107 -3.27 -13.74 9.54
N MET A 108 -4.54 -13.71 9.15
CA MET A 108 -5.25 -12.47 8.85
C MET A 108 -5.28 -11.56 10.09
N THR A 109 -5.68 -12.10 11.25
CA THR A 109 -5.72 -11.37 12.52
C THR A 109 -4.36 -10.83 12.93
N GLN A 110 -3.27 -11.60 12.72
CA GLN A 110 -1.90 -11.14 12.97
C GLN A 110 -1.54 -9.94 12.09
N MET A 111 -1.84 -10.01 10.79
CA MET A 111 -1.59 -8.92 9.86
C MET A 111 -2.40 -7.67 10.21
N GLN A 112 -3.69 -7.81 10.49
CA GLN A 112 -4.57 -6.71 10.91
C GLN A 112 -4.03 -6.04 12.18
N SER A 113 -3.70 -6.85 13.20
CA SER A 113 -3.17 -6.35 14.46
C SER A 113 -1.86 -5.58 14.28
N TRP A 114 -0.99 -6.08 13.40
CA TRP A 114 0.26 -5.42 13.04
C TRP A 114 0.03 -4.07 12.34
N LEU A 115 -0.89 -4.00 11.36
CA LEU A 115 -1.25 -2.76 10.67
C LEU A 115 -1.82 -1.71 11.63
N TRP A 116 -2.76 -2.11 12.49
CA TRP A 116 -3.34 -1.22 13.52
C TRP A 116 -2.30 -0.77 14.55
N HIS A 117 -1.35 -1.63 14.91
CA HIS A 117 -0.25 -1.24 15.78
C HIS A 117 0.65 -0.17 15.14
N LEU A 118 1.00 -0.31 13.86
CA LEU A 118 1.79 0.69 13.16
C LEU A 118 1.07 2.03 13.02
N HIS A 119 -0.24 1.98 12.74
CA HIS A 119 -1.12 3.15 12.65
C HIS A 119 -1.21 3.90 13.99
N SER A 120 -1.56 3.20 15.08
CA SER A 120 -1.66 3.78 16.42
C SER A 120 -0.33 4.27 16.99
N SER A 121 0.79 3.70 16.54
CA SER A 121 2.14 4.15 16.90
C SER A 121 2.62 5.35 16.06
N HIS A 122 1.79 5.87 15.15
CA HIS A 122 2.15 6.92 14.18
C HIS A 122 3.47 6.65 13.46
N THR A 123 3.66 5.41 13.01
CA THR A 123 4.88 4.99 12.33
C THR A 123 5.16 5.90 11.14
N PRO A 124 6.31 6.60 11.10
CA PRO A 124 6.52 7.64 10.10
C PRO A 124 6.80 7.03 8.73
N PHE A 125 6.63 7.84 7.68
CA PHE A 125 7.06 7.47 6.34
C PHE A 125 8.58 7.52 6.26
N ALA A 126 9.21 6.63 5.49
CA ALA A 126 10.65 6.66 5.22
C ALA A 126 11.07 7.82 4.29
N CYS A 127 10.87 9.06 4.73
CA CYS A 127 11.05 10.27 3.92
C CYS A 127 12.51 10.57 3.55
N ARG A 128 13.51 10.07 4.32
CA ARG A 128 14.94 10.35 4.05
C ARG A 128 15.54 9.60 2.85
N LYS A 129 14.78 8.71 2.22
CA LYS A 129 15.06 8.30 0.86
C LYS A 129 14.03 9.02 0.00
N SER A 130 14.37 10.14 -0.66
CA SER A 130 13.46 10.64 -1.71
C SER A 130 13.16 9.49 -2.67
N VAL A 131 11.99 9.47 -3.32
CA VAL A 131 11.68 8.45 -4.34
C VAL A 131 12.88 8.28 -5.29
N GLY A 132 13.50 9.40 -5.71
CA GLY A 132 14.75 9.39 -6.48
C GLY A 132 15.96 8.74 -5.78
N ALA A 133 16.21 9.01 -4.49
CA ALA A 133 17.32 8.39 -3.74
C ALA A 133 17.09 6.90 -3.45
N TRP A 134 15.84 6.48 -3.20
CA TRP A 134 15.47 5.07 -3.06
C TRP A 134 15.63 4.32 -4.39
N LEU A 135 15.18 4.92 -5.50
CA LEU A 135 15.35 4.38 -6.85
C LEU A 135 16.82 4.32 -7.30
N ALA A 136 17.63 5.30 -6.90
CA ALA A 136 19.08 5.31 -7.19
C ALA A 136 19.86 4.26 -6.38
N GLN A 137 19.38 3.88 -5.19
CA GLN A 137 20.02 2.87 -4.35
C GLN A 137 19.57 1.44 -4.65
N ASN A 138 18.36 1.23 -5.19
CA ASN A 138 17.81 -0.10 -5.44
C ASN A 138 17.62 -0.39 -6.95
N LYS A 139 18.31 -1.44 -7.40
CA LYS A 139 18.17 -2.16 -8.69
C LYS A 139 18.47 -1.43 -10.00
N TYR A 140 18.20 -0.14 -10.17
CA TYR A 140 18.29 0.51 -11.49
C TYR A 140 19.56 1.33 -11.75
N PHE A 141 20.25 1.77 -10.69
CA PHE A 141 21.61 2.28 -10.76
C PHE A 141 22.52 1.39 -9.92
N LYS A 142 23.47 0.70 -10.55
CA LYS A 142 24.62 0.09 -9.85
C LYS A 142 25.55 1.22 -9.38
N ALA A 143 25.11 2.02 -8.42
CA ALA A 143 26.05 2.80 -7.62
C ALA A 143 26.67 1.83 -6.60
N GLU A 144 27.98 1.61 -6.67
CA GLU A 144 28.76 0.76 -5.78
C GLU A 144 28.84 1.30 -4.33
N SER A 145 27.71 1.65 -3.72
CA SER A 145 27.70 1.96 -2.30
C SER A 145 27.54 0.67 -1.48
N LYS A 146 28.68 0.02 -1.20
CA LYS A 146 28.87 -0.92 -0.07
C LYS A 146 28.65 -0.23 1.28
N LYS A 147 27.50 0.40 1.48
CA LYS A 147 27.03 0.81 2.80
C LYS A 147 25.61 0.29 2.92
N GLN A 148 25.50 -0.87 3.58
CA GLN A 148 24.25 -1.23 4.26
C GLN A 148 23.76 0.03 4.96
N SER A 149 22.59 0.50 4.54
CA SER A 149 21.94 1.61 5.22
C SER A 149 21.80 1.20 6.70
N PRO A 150 22.17 2.07 7.65
CA PRO A 150 22.04 1.73 9.06
C PRO A 150 20.59 1.37 9.35
N LYS A 151 20.37 0.36 10.21
CA LYS A 151 19.08 -0.17 10.69
C LYS A 151 18.18 0.86 11.39
N THR A 152 18.43 2.15 11.25
CA THR A 152 17.85 3.25 12.04
C THR A 152 16.99 4.21 11.22
N ALA A 153 16.68 3.91 9.95
CA ALA A 153 15.66 4.64 9.20
C ALA A 153 14.29 4.01 9.48
N THR A 154 13.63 4.43 10.55
CA THR A 154 12.40 3.85 11.10
C THR A 154 11.12 4.30 10.37
N GLY A 155 11.06 4.15 9.04
CA GLY A 155 9.82 4.46 8.31
C GLY A 155 9.57 3.52 7.13
N LEU A 156 8.33 3.51 6.62
CA LEU A 156 7.89 2.56 5.58
C LEU A 156 7.41 3.29 4.33
N PHE A 157 7.80 2.80 3.14
CA PHE A 157 7.13 3.15 1.88
C PHE A 157 5.80 2.41 1.71
N CYS A 158 4.94 2.86 0.79
CA CYS A 158 3.66 2.20 0.55
C CYS A 158 3.81 0.72 0.15
N ALA A 159 4.67 0.40 -0.81
CA ALA A 159 4.91 -0.98 -1.24
C ALA A 159 5.64 -1.82 -0.17
N GLU A 160 6.48 -1.18 0.65
CA GLU A 160 7.16 -1.83 1.78
C GLU A 160 6.17 -2.22 2.88
N LEU A 161 5.27 -1.31 3.27
CA LEU A 161 4.18 -1.60 4.22
C LEU A 161 3.33 -2.78 3.75
N VAL A 162 2.91 -2.78 2.49
CA VAL A 162 2.06 -3.86 1.96
C VAL A 162 2.84 -5.18 1.85
N ALA A 163 4.10 -5.14 1.41
CA ALA A 163 4.93 -6.35 1.37
C ALA A 163 5.14 -6.95 2.77
N GLU A 164 5.42 -6.13 3.79
CA GLU A 164 5.53 -6.59 5.18
C GLU A 164 4.20 -7.16 5.70
N ALA A 165 3.08 -6.49 5.43
CA ALA A 165 1.76 -6.99 5.82
C ALA A 165 1.50 -8.40 5.25
N LEU A 166 1.79 -8.60 3.96
CA LEU A 166 1.65 -9.90 3.30
C LEU A 166 2.62 -10.95 3.86
N GLN A 167 3.81 -10.56 4.33
CA GLN A 167 4.73 -11.47 5.03
C GLN A 167 4.21 -11.86 6.41
N VAL A 168 3.64 -10.90 7.16
CA VAL A 168 3.01 -11.17 8.46
C VAL A 168 1.84 -12.15 8.30
N ALA A 169 1.04 -11.99 7.24
CA ALA A 169 -0.01 -12.93 6.87
C ALA A 169 0.49 -14.28 6.32
N GLY A 170 1.80 -14.42 6.06
CA GLY A 170 2.39 -15.63 5.48
C GLY A 170 1.99 -15.88 4.02
N ILE A 171 1.56 -14.85 3.29
CA ILE A 171 1.12 -14.92 1.89
C ILE A 171 2.32 -14.93 0.93
N ILE A 172 3.36 -14.16 1.26
CA ILE A 172 4.58 -14.04 0.44
C ILE A 172 5.80 -14.54 1.22
N ASP A 173 6.86 -14.94 0.49
CA ASP A 173 8.08 -15.50 1.09
C ASP A 173 8.72 -14.52 2.08
N ALA A 174 8.99 -14.99 3.30
CA ALA A 174 9.68 -14.25 4.35
C ALA A 174 11.10 -13.81 3.97
N LYS A 175 11.70 -14.40 2.93
CA LYS A 175 13.01 -14.02 2.38
C LYS A 175 12.94 -12.83 1.42
N LEU A 176 11.75 -12.48 0.91
CA LEU A 176 11.59 -11.26 0.12
C LEU A 176 11.97 -10.06 0.99
N ASN A 177 12.72 -9.09 0.46
CA ASN A 177 13.04 -7.88 1.19
C ASN A 177 12.00 -6.78 0.89
N PRO A 178 11.12 -6.42 1.83
CA PRO A 178 10.05 -5.43 1.62
C PRO A 178 10.59 -4.04 1.25
N ALA A 179 11.71 -3.64 1.85
CA ALA A 179 12.34 -2.32 1.64
C ALA A 179 12.86 -2.10 0.20
N THR A 180 12.84 -3.14 -0.63
CA THR A 180 13.27 -3.12 -2.03
C THR A 180 12.12 -3.22 -3.03
N GLN A 181 10.87 -3.35 -2.56
CA GLN A 181 9.72 -3.52 -3.44
C GLN A 181 9.22 -2.17 -3.97
N THR A 182 9.08 -2.06 -5.29
CA THR A 182 8.27 -1.02 -5.93
C THR A 182 6.80 -1.44 -5.96
N PRO A 183 5.84 -0.51 -6.17
CA PRO A 183 4.47 -0.88 -6.50
C PRO A 183 4.39 -1.90 -7.65
N LYS A 184 5.23 -1.75 -8.68
CA LYS A 184 5.29 -2.72 -9.79
C LYS A 184 5.74 -4.11 -9.35
N ASP A 185 6.83 -4.19 -8.59
CA ASP A 185 7.38 -5.48 -8.15
C ASP A 185 6.36 -6.22 -7.29
N LEU A 186 5.72 -5.49 -6.36
CA LEU A 186 4.68 -6.01 -5.49
C LEU A 186 3.50 -6.56 -6.31
N MET A 187 2.99 -5.80 -7.28
CA MET A 187 1.84 -6.22 -8.11
C MET A 187 2.16 -7.36 -9.08
N ASN A 188 3.44 -7.73 -9.25
CA ASN A 188 3.86 -8.88 -10.06
C ASN A 188 4.10 -10.15 -9.21
N ILE A 189 3.90 -10.11 -7.89
CA ILE A 189 4.02 -11.30 -7.07
C ILE A 189 2.87 -12.26 -7.42
N ALA A 190 3.20 -13.54 -7.58
CA ALA A 190 2.27 -14.61 -7.94
C ALA A 190 1.35 -15.04 -6.77
N CYS A 191 0.82 -14.08 -6.02
CA CYS A 191 -0.21 -14.28 -5.01
C CYS A 191 -1.53 -13.58 -5.35
N PHE A 192 -1.54 -12.73 -6.39
CA PHE A 192 -2.72 -11.98 -6.82
C PHE A 192 -3.41 -12.61 -8.04
N GLU A 193 -4.73 -12.52 -8.09
CA GLU A 193 -5.52 -12.76 -9.28
C GLU A 193 -5.33 -11.64 -10.31
N GLN A 194 -6.00 -11.75 -11.48
CA GLN A 194 -5.98 -10.67 -12.46
C GLN A 194 -6.59 -9.39 -11.90
N PRO A 195 -5.93 -8.23 -12.07
CA PRO A 195 -6.41 -6.98 -11.51
C PRO A 195 -7.68 -6.50 -12.22
N LYS A 196 -8.61 -5.95 -11.44
CA LYS A 196 -9.86 -5.37 -11.95
C LYS A 196 -9.79 -3.85 -11.80
N LEU A 197 -10.06 -3.12 -12.88
CA LEU A 197 -10.14 -1.65 -12.84
C LEU A 197 -11.38 -1.25 -12.03
N ILE A 198 -11.19 -0.46 -10.98
CA ILE A 198 -12.27 0.04 -10.11
C ILE A 198 -12.48 1.54 -10.23
N LEU A 199 -11.54 2.25 -10.87
CA LEU A 199 -11.63 3.66 -11.23
C LEU A 199 -10.83 3.93 -12.51
N SER A 200 -11.48 4.50 -13.52
CA SER A 200 -10.93 4.76 -14.87
C SER A 200 -10.59 6.21 -15.12
#